data_AF-A0A9P7RSB5-F1
#
_entry.id   AF-A0A9P7RSB5-F1
#
_cell.length_a   1.000
_cell.length_b   1.000
_cell.length_c   1.000
_cell.angle_alpha   90.00
_cell.angle_beta   90.00
_cell.angle_gamma   90.00
#
_symmetry.space_group_name_H-M   'P 1'
#
loop_
_entity.id
_entity.type
_entity.pdbx_description
1 polymer ?
#
loop_
_entity_poly.entity_id
_entity_poly.type
_entity_poly.pdbx_seq_one_letter_code
_entity_poly.pdbx_strand_id
1 'polypeptide(L)'
;MSLSAQSAPSHTFTSQSNASTSHSVGMSPELEQTLSLLSSHRSVLGYMLLSRGHPVSIIRHSGVVFEGEKGKKYAGVIGKIVETVQSGLDEISGNENDSDDVKFMRIRTKRHEIMISPDGRYLLAVLHDPST
;
A
#
# COMPACT_ATOMS: atom_id res chain seq x y z
N MET A 1 47.02 -48.41 -32.93
CA MET A 1 45.82 -48.25 -32.08
C MET A 1 46.02 -47.01 -31.23
N SER A 2 45.48 -45.87 -31.65
CA SER A 2 45.50 -44.62 -30.87
C SER A 2 44.41 -43.69 -31.38
N LEU A 3 43.95 -42.79 -30.50
CA LEU A 3 43.00 -41.68 -30.68
C LEU A 3 41.51 -42.08 -30.53
N SER A 4 40.63 -41.42 -29.78
CA SER A 4 40.67 -40.28 -28.84
C SER A 4 39.33 -40.29 -28.09
N ALA A 5 39.31 -39.99 -26.78
CA ALA A 5 38.08 -39.80 -26.01
C ALA A 5 37.49 -38.41 -26.31
N GLN A 6 36.18 -38.34 -26.61
CA GLN A 6 35.45 -37.09 -26.84
C GLN A 6 34.60 -36.74 -25.61
N SER A 7 34.84 -35.55 -25.06
CA SER A 7 34.22 -34.95 -23.88
C SER A 7 32.84 -34.33 -24.17
N ALA A 8 31.92 -34.47 -23.22
CA ALA A 8 30.56 -33.90 -23.23
C ALA A 8 30.54 -32.37 -22.97
N PRO A 9 29.55 -31.63 -23.50
CA PRO A 9 29.28 -30.26 -23.07
C PRO A 9 28.21 -30.21 -21.95
N SER A 10 28.58 -29.62 -20.81
CA SER A 10 27.70 -29.22 -19.72
C SER A 10 27.08 -27.85 -20.01
N HIS A 11 25.77 -27.80 -20.22
CA HIS A 11 25.02 -26.54 -20.33
C HIS A 11 24.64 -26.05 -18.93
N THR A 12 25.35 -25.03 -18.45
CA THR A 12 25.01 -24.29 -17.24
C THR A 12 23.83 -23.37 -17.52
N PHE A 13 22.64 -23.70 -17.00
CA PHE A 13 21.52 -22.76 -16.94
C PHE A 13 21.84 -21.66 -15.93
N THR A 14 22.12 -20.45 -16.42
CA THR A 14 22.25 -19.25 -15.59
C THR A 14 20.85 -18.78 -15.21
N SER A 15 20.41 -19.04 -13.98
CA SER A 15 19.20 -18.44 -13.43
C SER A 15 19.42 -16.93 -13.26
N GLN A 16 18.93 -16.13 -14.20
CA GLN A 16 18.77 -14.69 -13.98
C GLN A 16 17.62 -14.51 -12.99
N SER A 17 17.98 -14.28 -11.73
CA SER A 17 17.11 -13.75 -10.71
C SER A 17 16.62 -12.37 -11.17
N ASN A 18 15.39 -12.31 -11.66
CA ASN A 18 14.73 -11.07 -12.01
C ASN A 18 14.54 -10.27 -10.71
N ALA A 19 15.41 -9.29 -10.48
CA ALA A 19 15.35 -8.42 -9.32
C ALA A 19 14.00 -7.72 -9.32
N SER A 20 13.20 -8.00 -8.28
CA SER A 20 11.92 -7.35 -8.04
C SER A 20 12.19 -5.86 -7.84
N THR A 21 11.75 -5.03 -8.77
CA THR A 21 11.86 -3.58 -8.69
C THR A 21 11.00 -3.09 -7.53
N SER A 22 11.57 -3.04 -6.33
CA SER A 22 10.98 -2.36 -5.18
C SER A 22 10.81 -0.90 -5.58
N HIS A 23 9.56 -0.49 -5.79
CA HIS A 23 9.24 0.92 -6.02
C HIS A 23 9.47 1.63 -4.69
N SER A 24 10.71 2.07 -4.45
CA SER A 24 11.01 3.00 -3.38
C SER A 24 10.34 4.31 -3.76
N VAL A 25 9.11 4.52 -3.29
CA VAL A 25 8.50 5.85 -3.26
C VAL A 25 9.49 6.71 -2.48
N GLY A 26 10.26 7.54 -3.18
CA GLY A 26 11.14 8.51 -2.53
C GLY A 26 10.27 9.41 -1.67
N MET A 27 10.42 9.31 -0.34
CA MET A 27 9.65 10.11 0.60
C MET A 27 10.00 11.58 0.36
N SER A 28 9.06 12.37 -0.16
CA SER A 28 9.29 13.80 -0.35
C SER A 28 9.34 14.49 1.02
N PRO A 29 10.13 15.57 1.18
CA PRO A 29 10.18 16.32 2.44
C PRO A 29 8.80 16.81 2.91
N GLU A 30 7.92 17.18 1.97
CA GLU A 30 6.54 17.59 2.24
C GLU A 30 5.69 16.46 2.85
N LEU A 31 5.86 15.23 2.35
CA LEU A 31 5.18 14.06 2.90
C LEU A 31 5.67 13.78 4.33
N GLU A 32 6.98 13.85 4.57
CA GLU A 32 7.53 13.66 5.91
C GLU A 32 7.04 14.71 6.91
N GLN A 33 6.95 15.98 6.49
CA GLN A 33 6.38 17.06 7.30
C GLN A 33 4.91 16.78 7.63
N THR A 34 4.12 16.35 6.65
CA THR A 34 2.71 16.02 6.85
C THR A 34 2.55 14.85 7.82
N LEU A 35 3.35 13.78 7.67
CA LEU A 35 3.34 12.64 8.60
C LEU A 35 3.76 13.04 10.01
N SER A 36 4.72 13.96 10.14
CA SER A 36 5.11 14.52 11.44
C SER A 36 3.97 15.32 12.08
N LEU A 37 3.28 16.15 11.30
CA LEU A 37 2.13 16.93 11.77
C LEU A 37 1.00 16.00 12.25
N LEU A 38 0.67 14.97 11.46
CA LEU A 38 -0.33 13.97 11.82
C LEU A 38 0.02 13.28 13.14
N SER A 39 1.25 12.76 13.28
CA SER A 39 1.67 12.12 14.53
C SER A 39 1.67 13.04 15.75
N SER A 40 1.82 14.35 15.57
CA SER A 40 1.81 15.32 16.67
C SER A 40 0.40 15.71 17.14
N HIS A 41 -0.63 15.45 16.32
CA HIS A 41 -1.97 15.89 16.61
C HIS A 41 -2.64 14.98 17.65
N ARG A 42 -3.16 15.54 18.75
CA ARG A 42 -3.68 14.78 19.91
C ARG A 42 -4.83 13.81 19.59
N SER A 43 -5.64 14.10 18.57
CA SER A 43 -6.72 13.21 18.15
C SER A 43 -6.27 12.10 17.22
N VAL A 44 -5.04 12.13 16.73
CA VAL A 44 -4.48 11.09 15.84
C VAL A 44 -3.89 9.98 16.70
N LEU A 45 -4.44 8.78 16.54
CA LEU A 45 -3.97 7.56 17.20
C LEU A 45 -2.86 6.88 16.39
N GLY A 46 -2.76 7.16 15.09
CA GLY A 46 -1.73 6.64 14.22
C GLY A 46 -2.00 6.90 12.74
N TYR A 47 -1.03 6.59 11.90
CA TYR A 47 -1.20 6.57 10.44
C TYR A 47 -0.60 5.32 9.81
N MET A 48 -1.06 5.00 8.60
CA MET A 48 -0.47 4.01 7.70
C MET A 48 -0.30 4.62 6.31
N LEU A 49 0.90 4.48 5.77
CA LEU A 49 1.21 4.76 4.38
C LEU A 49 1.38 3.41 3.66
N LEU A 50 0.51 3.13 2.70
CA LEU A 50 0.45 1.86 1.98
C LEU A 50 0.79 2.06 0.50
N SER A 51 1.36 1.03 -0.13
CA SER A 51 1.50 0.99 -1.58
C SER A 51 0.13 0.90 -2.26
N ARG A 52 0.08 1.32 -3.52
CA ARG A 52 -1.03 1.02 -4.42
C ARG A 52 -0.95 -0.44 -4.89
N GLY A 53 -2.04 -0.94 -5.48
CA GLY A 53 -2.15 -2.28 -6.05
C GLY A 53 -2.67 -3.34 -5.08
N HIS A 54 -2.80 -4.57 -5.57
CA HIS A 54 -3.26 -5.72 -4.78
C HIS A 54 -2.23 -6.85 -4.86
N PRO A 55 -1.69 -7.35 -3.73
CA PRO A 55 -1.95 -6.88 -2.37
C PRO A 55 -1.25 -5.55 -2.06
N VAL A 56 -1.84 -4.75 -1.18
CA VAL A 56 -1.18 -3.56 -0.61
C VAL A 56 -0.06 -3.97 0.34
N SER A 57 1.02 -3.18 0.37
CA SER A 57 2.14 -3.34 1.30
C SER A 57 2.29 -2.10 2.18
N ILE A 58 2.80 -2.28 3.40
CA ILE A 58 3.01 -1.16 4.32
C ILE A 58 4.36 -0.50 3.97
N ILE A 59 4.32 0.76 3.55
CA ILE A 59 5.51 1.58 3.31
C ILE A 59 6.02 2.15 4.64
N ARG A 60 5.10 2.70 5.44
CA ARG A 60 5.39 3.29 6.75
C ARG A 60 4.14 3.27 7.63
N HIS A 61 4.32 3.23 8.93
CA HIS A 61 3.22 3.43 9.88
C HIS A 61 3.73 4.09 11.16
N SER A 62 2.80 4.66 11.92
CA SER A 62 3.03 5.21 13.26
C SER A 62 1.84 4.88 14.15
N GLY A 63 2.08 4.66 15.44
CA GLY A 63 1.05 4.34 16.43
C GLY A 63 0.96 2.84 16.74
N VAL A 64 0.87 2.53 18.03
CA VAL A 64 0.85 1.15 18.59
C VAL A 64 -0.27 0.26 18.02
N VAL A 65 -1.36 0.86 17.54
CA VAL A 65 -2.48 0.16 16.91
C VAL A 65 -2.09 -0.57 15.61
N PHE A 66 -1.04 -0.09 14.94
CA PHE A 66 -0.57 -0.62 13.66
C PHE A 66 0.68 -1.50 13.76
N GLU A 67 1.09 -1.88 14.95
CA GLU A 67 2.25 -2.77 15.14
C GLU A 67 1.90 -4.25 14.90
N GLY A 68 2.87 -5.00 14.38
CA GLY A 68 2.79 -6.45 14.18
C GLY A 68 1.65 -6.89 13.27
N GLU A 69 0.99 -7.99 13.64
CA GLU A 69 -0.08 -8.60 12.84
C GLU A 69 -1.34 -7.73 12.72
N LYS A 70 -1.58 -6.83 13.69
CA LYS A 70 -2.71 -5.89 13.63
C LYS A 70 -2.51 -4.91 12.48
N GLY A 71 -1.31 -4.35 12.31
CA GLY A 71 -0.98 -3.48 11.19
C GLY A 71 -1.22 -4.15 9.84
N LYS A 72 -0.73 -5.38 9.66
CA LYS A 72 -0.96 -6.15 8.43
C LYS A 72 -2.44 -6.37 8.13
N LYS A 73 -3.24 -6.67 9.16
CA LYS A 73 -4.69 -6.82 9.03
C LYS A 73 -5.37 -5.50 8.63
N TYR A 74 -4.98 -4.39 9.26
CA TYR A 74 -5.50 -3.06 8.89
C TYR A 74 -5.15 -2.72 7.43
N ALA A 75 -3.90 -2.90 7.00
CA ALA A 75 -3.49 -2.67 5.63
C ALA A 75 -4.35 -3.47 4.63
N GLY A 76 -4.48 -4.78 4.85
CA GLY A 76 -5.28 -5.64 3.96
C GLY A 76 -6.75 -5.24 3.89
N VAL A 77 -7.35 -4.83 5.01
CA VAL A 77 -8.75 -4.36 5.03
C VAL A 77 -8.89 -3.01 4.33
N ILE A 78 -7.98 -2.06 4.58
CA ILE A 78 -7.99 -0.74 3.94
C ILE A 78 -7.88 -0.89 2.42
N GLY A 79 -6.95 -1.72 1.93
CA GLY A 79 -6.81 -2.00 0.50
C GLY A 79 -8.11 -2.52 -0.12
N LYS A 80 -8.75 -3.50 0.52
CA LYS A 80 -10.04 -4.06 0.07
C LYS A 80 -11.17 -3.04 0.08
N ILE A 81 -11.23 -2.17 1.09
CA ILE A 81 -12.25 -1.12 1.18
C ILE A 81 -12.13 -0.16 -0.01
N VAL A 82 -10.92 0.33 -0.29
CA VAL A 82 -10.68 1.27 -1.40
C VAL A 82 -11.02 0.62 -2.74
N GLU A 83 -10.59 -0.63 -2.96
CA GLU A 83 -10.90 -1.39 -4.17
C GLU A 83 -12.41 -1.59 -4.36
N THR A 84 -13.11 -2.05 -3.31
CA THR A 84 -14.55 -2.30 -3.38
C THR A 84 -15.33 -1.03 -3.71
N VAL A 85 -14.94 0.11 -3.11
CA VAL A 85 -15.62 1.38 -3.38
C VAL A 85 -15.31 1.88 -4.79
N GLN A 86 -14.06 1.77 -5.26
CA GLN A 86 -13.72 2.15 -6.63
C GLN A 86 -14.51 1.30 -7.65
N SER A 87 -14.55 -0.02 -7.48
CA SER A 87 -15.35 -0.88 -8.37
C SER A 87 -16.83 -0.51 -8.36
N GLY A 88 -17.39 -0.13 -7.21
CA GLY A 88 -18.77 0.34 -7.13
C GLY A 88 -18.99 1.66 -7.88
N LEU A 89 -18.02 2.58 -7.88
CA LEU A 89 -18.10 3.81 -8.69
C LEU A 89 -18.03 3.50 -10.18
N ASP A 90 -17.14 2.58 -10.58
CA ASP A 90 -16.99 2.15 -11.98
C ASP A 90 -18.30 1.50 -12.51
N GLU A 91 -18.98 0.69 -11.68
CA GLU A 91 -20.28 0.09 -12.01
C GLU A 91 -21.40 1.14 -12.21
N ILE A 92 -21.37 2.23 -11.44
CA ILE A 92 -22.38 3.30 -11.51
C ILE A 92 -22.11 4.27 -12.68
N SER A 93 -20.84 4.52 -12.98
CA SER A 93 -20.40 5.49 -14.00
C SER A 93 -20.96 5.16 -15.39
N GLY A 94 -21.12 3.88 -15.74
CA GLY A 94 -21.84 3.42 -16.94
C GLY A 94 -21.28 3.86 -18.30
N ASN A 95 -20.27 4.74 -18.33
CA ASN A 95 -19.66 5.30 -19.53
C ASN A 95 -18.13 5.31 -19.38
N GLU A 96 -17.41 4.72 -20.34
CA GLU A 96 -15.94 4.59 -20.32
C GLU A 96 -15.17 5.93 -20.30
N ASN A 97 -15.85 7.06 -20.50
CA ASN A 97 -15.23 8.40 -20.58
C ASN A 97 -15.33 9.22 -19.28
N ASP A 98 -16.02 8.73 -18.25
CA ASP A 98 -16.24 9.47 -16.99
C ASP A 98 -15.90 8.59 -15.78
N SER A 99 -14.60 8.33 -15.59
CA SER A 99 -14.10 7.58 -14.43
C SER A 99 -14.13 8.46 -13.18
N ASP A 100 -14.99 8.11 -12.21
CA ASP A 100 -15.04 8.77 -10.91
C ASP A 100 -14.09 8.06 -9.93
N ASP A 101 -13.04 8.77 -9.52
CA ASP A 101 -12.00 8.23 -8.64
C ASP A 101 -12.28 8.55 -7.18
N VAL A 102 -12.10 7.57 -6.29
CA VAL A 102 -12.09 7.82 -4.85
C VAL A 102 -10.96 8.77 -4.46
N LYS A 103 -11.31 10.00 -4.08
CA LYS A 103 -10.33 11.00 -3.55
C LYS A 103 -10.20 10.98 -2.03
N PHE A 104 -11.28 10.63 -1.33
CA PHE A 104 -11.29 10.63 0.14
C PHE A 104 -12.42 9.77 0.70
N MET A 105 -12.14 9.04 1.78
CA MET A 105 -13.14 8.27 2.53
C MET A 105 -12.98 8.52 4.03
N ARG A 106 -14.11 8.64 4.74
CA ARG A 106 -14.14 8.75 6.19
C ARG A 106 -15.12 7.77 6.80
N ILE A 107 -14.63 6.88 7.64
CA ILE A 107 -15.41 5.83 8.29
C ILE A 107 -15.34 6.05 9.79
N ARG A 108 -16.44 6.53 10.38
CA ARG A 108 -16.55 6.72 11.83
C ARG A 108 -17.30 5.55 12.45
N THR A 109 -16.69 4.96 13.47
CA THR A 109 -17.26 3.92 14.31
C THR A 109 -17.32 4.40 15.75
N LYS A 110 -17.96 3.64 16.63
CA LYS A 110 -18.00 3.95 18.08
C LYS A 110 -16.60 4.07 18.71
N ARG A 111 -15.61 3.36 18.17
CA ARG A 111 -14.26 3.25 18.79
C ARG A 111 -13.17 3.96 18.01
N HIS A 112 -13.37 4.17 16.71
CA HIS A 112 -12.35 4.71 15.82
C HIS A 112 -12.97 5.53 14.70
N GLU A 113 -12.28 6.56 14.27
CA GLU A 113 -12.52 7.24 13.01
C GLU A 113 -11.33 7.00 12.07
N ILE A 114 -11.58 6.48 10.88
CA ILE A 114 -10.54 6.21 9.87
C ILE A 114 -10.77 7.15 8.69
N MET A 115 -9.75 7.93 8.36
CA MET A 115 -9.70 8.76 7.17
C MET A 115 -8.74 8.11 6.18
N ILE A 116 -9.20 7.83 4.96
CA ILE A 116 -8.40 7.22 3.89
C ILE A 116 -8.35 8.21 2.74
N SER A 117 -7.14 8.59 2.33
CA SER A 117 -6.88 9.43 1.16
C SER A 117 -6.01 8.67 0.18
N PRO A 118 -6.60 8.18 -0.92
CA PRO A 118 -5.85 7.67 -2.05
C PRO A 118 -5.09 8.80 -2.76
N ASP A 119 -3.80 8.61 -3.00
CA ASP A 119 -2.97 9.43 -3.88
C ASP A 119 -2.51 8.58 -5.08
N GLY A 120 -2.05 9.22 -6.16
CA GLY A 120 -1.50 8.50 -7.31
C GLY A 120 -0.33 7.57 -6.95
N ARG A 121 0.37 7.83 -5.83
CA ARG A 121 1.57 7.08 -5.43
C ARG A 121 1.35 6.13 -4.25
N TYR A 122 0.38 6.39 -3.38
CA TYR A 122 0.17 5.66 -2.13
C TYR A 122 -1.27 5.75 -1.64
N LEU A 123 -1.61 4.97 -0.61
CA LEU A 123 -2.80 5.19 0.21
C LEU A 123 -2.36 5.70 1.58
N LEU A 124 -2.87 6.86 1.99
CA LEU A 124 -2.70 7.36 3.35
C LEU A 124 -3.96 7.05 4.15
N ALA A 125 -3.80 6.29 5.24
CA ALA A 125 -4.86 6.07 6.21
C ALA A 125 -4.47 6.66 7.57
N VAL A 126 -5.37 7.42 8.18
CA VAL A 126 -5.16 8.06 9.49
C VAL A 126 -6.25 7.58 10.43
N LEU A 127 -5.85 7.10 11.60
CA LEU A 127 -6.75 6.69 12.67
C LEU A 127 -6.88 7.82 13.68
N HIS A 128 -8.11 8.23 13.96
CA HIS A 128 -8.45 9.23 14.94
C HIS A 128 -9.28 8.64 16.09
N ASP A 129 -9.18 9.29 17.24
CA ASP A 129 -10.12 9.15 18.34
C ASP A 129 -11.48 9.73 17.92
N PRO A 130 -12.57 8.94 17.90
CA PRO A 130 -13.89 9.42 17.51
C PRO A 130 -14.59 10.23 18.62
N SER A 131 -13.96 10.47 19.77
CA SER A 131 -14.54 11.22 20.89
C SER A 131 -14.07 12.68 20.98
N THR A 132 -13.04 13.04 20.20
CA THR A 132 -12.61 14.44 19.99
C THR A 132 -13.36 15.08 18.83
#